data_AF-A0A5C6YN81-F1
#
_entry.id   AF-A0A5C6YN81-F1
#
_cell.length_a   1.000
_cell.length_b   1.000
_cell.length_c   1.000
_cell.angle_alpha   90.00
_cell.angle_beta   90.00
_cell.angle_gamma   90.00
#
_symmetry.space_group_name_H-M   'P 1'
#
loop_
_entity.id
_entity.type
_entity.pdbx_description
1 polymer ?
#
loop_
_entity_poly.entity_id
_entity_poly.type
_entity_poly.pdbx_seq_one_letter_code
_entity_poly.pdbx_strand_id
1 'polypeptide(L)'
;MKYFIKKYFFTLFIFFIGATTFAQTELKGKVADFLTFQPIESASVYIKNTTIGSITNADGNFVLKVPQQNLSDTLVISSIGYKSFKVVINEFENATDIFLEEDVASLDEVVIIADPRPTTGNGIVQKAIEKLPKNLPEQPYLQKGFLRHKERNKKEYKWLIESAITLYDSSYASGAKNNLKINVDETRKSYDLRDIDSLFTYSAYLKSIGSKGGGLSRSSVKTSSLIDAIKWNDSRVNGLENLFKGKLNLVRNSNVTGALLGKNILEKHQFELDTILVDNGRKLYKIKISKGADFVGLNTPNIYNEGFEAKGWIYIYYDNYAIKKVEYELVAASDVQKKRSKSLFDTQTIHKLVMTYIEYDGKMYPNYIYYETPKLVNTGDRSSDRVKTEAEPGFDKDEQYYYTIQEILFSDIIQDPELINQELQQNNWSADIFSSKAYNESFWKNYNVLLESKEEEKLIQDLSKRASLYKE
;
A
#
# COMPACT_ATOMS: atom_id res chain seq x y z
N MET A 1 31.55 49.89 -26.43
CA MET A 1 30.17 50.08 -25.96
C MET A 1 29.23 48.89 -26.29
N LYS A 2 29.16 48.41 -27.55
CA LYS A 2 28.27 47.29 -27.95
C LYS A 2 28.46 45.95 -27.19
N TYR A 3 29.69 45.60 -26.80
CA TYR A 3 29.98 44.37 -26.04
C TYR A 3 29.57 44.43 -24.56
N PHE A 4 29.63 45.62 -23.95
CA PHE A 4 29.18 45.80 -22.56
C PHE A 4 27.66 45.67 -22.45
N ILE A 5 26.91 46.23 -23.40
CA ILE A 5 25.43 46.16 -23.43
C ILE A 5 24.96 44.70 -23.58
N LYS A 6 25.62 43.87 -24.41
CA LYS A 6 25.29 42.44 -24.54
C LYS A 6 25.53 41.63 -23.25
N LYS A 7 26.56 41.96 -22.47
CA LYS A 7 26.87 41.28 -21.20
C LYS A 7 25.79 41.56 -20.14
N TYR A 8 25.32 42.81 -20.03
CA TYR A 8 24.21 43.15 -19.13
C TYR A 8 22.87 42.54 -19.59
N PHE A 9 22.63 42.44 -20.90
CA PHE A 9 21.43 41.78 -21.43
C PHE A 9 21.42 40.27 -21.13
N PHE A 10 22.58 39.61 -21.22
CA PHE A 10 22.72 38.19 -20.88
C PHE A 10 22.57 37.93 -19.37
N THR A 11 23.10 38.79 -18.51
CA THR A 11 22.90 38.69 -17.05
C THR A 11 21.43 38.96 -16.66
N LEU A 12 20.74 39.89 -17.32
CA LEU A 12 19.31 40.18 -17.09
C LEU A 12 18.43 39.00 -17.54
N PHE A 13 18.79 38.34 -18.65
CA PHE A 13 18.11 37.14 -19.14
C PHE A 13 18.28 35.93 -18.19
N ILE A 14 19.46 35.76 -17.60
CA ILE A 14 19.71 34.74 -16.55
C ILE A 14 18.88 35.03 -15.28
N PHE A 15 18.67 36.30 -14.93
CA PHE A 15 17.83 36.68 -13.78
C PHE A 15 16.33 36.42 -14.03
N PHE A 16 15.87 36.52 -15.28
CA PHE A 16 14.48 36.21 -15.64
C PHE A 16 14.18 34.70 -15.72
N ILE A 17 15.19 33.86 -15.94
CA ILE A 17 15.04 32.40 -15.93
C ILE A 17 15.01 31.83 -14.50
N GLY A 18 15.57 32.56 -13.52
CA GLY A 18 15.75 32.09 -12.14
C GLY A 18 14.55 32.18 -11.20
N ALA A 19 13.36 32.60 -11.65
CA ALA A 19 12.24 32.95 -10.75
C ALA A 19 10.93 32.16 -10.99
N THR A 20 11.00 30.92 -11.49
CA THR A 20 9.83 30.02 -11.46
C THR A 20 9.94 29.05 -10.29
N THR A 21 9.86 29.56 -9.06
CA THR A 21 9.53 28.69 -7.93
C THR A 21 8.05 28.37 -8.02
N PHE A 22 7.70 27.14 -8.36
CA PHE A 22 6.33 26.65 -8.22
C PHE A 22 5.97 26.61 -6.73
N ALA A 23 5.39 27.69 -6.22
CA ALA A 23 4.89 27.73 -4.85
C ALA A 23 3.68 26.80 -4.74
N GLN A 24 3.77 25.71 -4.00
CA GLN A 24 2.61 24.87 -3.71
C GLN A 24 1.92 25.41 -2.46
N THR A 25 0.59 25.47 -2.47
CA THR A 25 -0.20 25.80 -1.28
C THR A 25 -0.49 24.49 -0.53
N GLU A 26 -0.22 24.47 0.77
CA GLU A 26 -0.50 23.31 1.62
C GLU A 26 -1.87 23.45 2.29
N LEU A 27 -2.77 22.52 2.01
CA LEU A 27 -4.07 22.41 2.66
C LEU A 27 -3.98 21.41 3.81
N LYS A 28 -4.46 21.79 4.99
CA LYS A 28 -4.53 20.92 6.17
C LYS A 28 -5.89 21.03 6.84
N GLY A 29 -6.39 19.90 7.32
CA GLY A 29 -7.62 19.86 8.10
C GLY A 29 -7.80 18.51 8.78
N LYS A 30 -8.91 18.37 9.49
CA LYS A 30 -9.32 17.14 10.14
C LYS A 30 -10.70 16.75 9.68
N VAL A 31 -10.91 15.47 9.40
CA VAL A 31 -12.21 14.92 8.98
C VAL A 31 -12.73 14.03 10.10
N ALA A 32 -13.97 14.29 10.52
CA ALA A 32 -14.66 13.54 11.55
C ALA A 32 -16.11 13.25 11.15
N ASP A 33 -16.71 12.24 11.76
CA ASP A 33 -18.14 11.99 11.65
C ASP A 33 -18.92 13.06 12.41
N PHE A 34 -20.00 13.56 11.79
CA PHE A 34 -20.81 14.66 12.33
C PHE A 34 -21.53 14.30 13.64
N LEU A 35 -21.95 13.04 13.81
CA LEU A 35 -22.76 12.62 14.97
C LEU A 35 -21.91 12.20 16.16
N THR A 36 -20.88 11.41 15.91
CA THR A 36 -20.03 10.76 16.92
C THR A 36 -18.77 11.56 17.22
N PHE A 37 -18.43 12.54 16.39
CA PHE A 37 -17.17 13.31 16.43
C PHE A 37 -15.91 12.43 16.34
N GLN A 38 -16.05 11.16 15.95
CA GLN A 38 -14.93 10.26 15.78
C GLN A 38 -14.18 10.60 14.49
N PRO A 39 -12.83 10.52 14.48
CA PRO A 39 -12.05 10.76 13.29
C PRO A 39 -12.39 9.75 12.19
N ILE A 40 -12.49 10.22 10.95
CA ILE A 40 -12.67 9.34 9.78
C ILE A 40 -11.29 9.08 9.20
N GLU A 41 -10.77 7.88 9.44
CA GLU A 41 -9.53 7.39 8.82
C GLU A 41 -9.75 7.03 7.35
N SER A 42 -8.72 7.24 6.52
CA SER A 42 -8.71 6.86 5.09
C SER A 42 -9.80 7.53 4.24
N ALA A 43 -10.34 8.68 4.66
CA ALA A 43 -11.16 9.53 3.79
C ALA A 43 -10.30 10.05 2.64
N SER A 44 -10.86 10.04 1.42
CA SER A 44 -10.17 10.56 0.24
C SER A 44 -10.26 12.09 0.20
N VAL A 45 -9.13 12.76 0.00
CA VAL A 45 -9.02 14.21 -0.11
C VAL A 45 -8.32 14.55 -1.43
N TYR A 46 -9.03 15.09 -2.41
CA TYR A 46 -8.48 15.24 -3.76
C TYR A 46 -9.04 16.45 -4.52
N ILE A 47 -8.31 16.90 -5.53
CA ILE A 47 -8.75 17.96 -6.43
C ILE A 47 -9.57 17.32 -7.55
N LYS A 48 -10.81 17.78 -7.72
CA LYS A 48 -11.75 17.24 -8.71
C LYS A 48 -11.13 17.23 -10.12
N ASN A 49 -11.34 16.13 -10.85
CA ASN A 49 -10.84 15.90 -12.22
C ASN A 49 -9.30 15.91 -12.36
N THR A 50 -8.58 15.68 -11.27
CA THR A 50 -7.12 15.50 -11.30
C THR A 50 -6.75 14.20 -10.60
N THR A 51 -5.47 13.82 -10.68
CA THR A 51 -4.90 12.73 -9.88
C THR A 51 -4.37 13.20 -8.54
N ILE A 52 -4.33 14.52 -8.30
CA ILE A 52 -3.74 15.12 -7.11
C ILE A 52 -4.67 14.88 -5.91
N GLY A 53 -4.19 14.07 -4.98
CA GLY A 53 -4.93 13.71 -3.78
C GLY A 53 -4.06 13.16 -2.67
N SER A 54 -4.70 12.98 -1.53
CA SER A 54 -4.18 12.43 -0.29
C SER A 54 -5.30 11.71 0.44
N ILE A 55 -5.00 11.14 1.60
CA ILE A 55 -5.97 10.49 2.48
C ILE A 55 -5.81 11.00 3.91
N THR A 56 -6.86 10.87 4.72
CA THR A 56 -6.76 11.13 6.15
C THR A 56 -6.06 9.99 6.88
N ASN A 57 -5.27 10.33 7.89
CA ASN A 57 -4.62 9.36 8.78
C ASN A 57 -5.58 8.82 9.87
N ALA A 58 -5.09 7.99 10.78
CA ALA A 58 -5.86 7.42 11.88
C ALA A 58 -6.48 8.45 12.84
N ASP A 59 -5.89 9.65 12.93
CA ASP A 59 -6.42 10.77 13.72
C ASP A 59 -7.44 11.62 12.93
N GLY A 60 -7.75 11.25 11.68
CA GLY A 60 -8.62 11.99 10.76
C GLY A 60 -7.96 13.19 10.10
N ASN A 61 -6.69 13.44 10.36
CA ASN A 61 -5.97 14.60 9.81
C ASN A 61 -5.52 14.32 8.37
N PHE A 62 -5.46 15.35 7.53
CA PHE A 62 -4.88 15.27 6.19
C PHE A 62 -3.97 16.45 5.90
N VAL A 63 -3.05 16.23 4.95
CA VAL A 63 -2.29 17.27 4.27
C VAL A 63 -2.33 17.02 2.77
N LEU A 64 -2.57 18.06 1.99
CA LEU A 64 -2.55 18.02 0.52
C LEU A 64 -1.77 19.22 -0.02
N LYS A 65 -0.73 18.98 -0.83
CA LYS A 65 -0.03 20.05 -1.54
C LYS A 65 -0.69 20.30 -2.88
N VAL A 66 -1.08 21.55 -3.11
CA VAL A 66 -1.85 21.99 -4.28
C VAL A 66 -1.00 22.92 -5.14
N PRO A 67 -0.80 22.62 -6.43
CA PRO A 67 -0.16 23.56 -7.35
C PRO A 67 -0.97 24.86 -7.55
N GLN A 68 -0.30 25.99 -7.78
CA GLN A 68 -0.98 27.30 -7.97
C GLN A 68 -2.07 27.25 -9.05
N GLN A 69 -1.84 26.52 -10.14
CA GLN A 69 -2.79 26.44 -11.24
C GLN A 69 -4.12 25.78 -10.85
N ASN A 70 -4.16 25.04 -9.74
CA ASN A 70 -5.34 24.33 -9.26
C ASN A 70 -6.08 25.05 -8.13
N LEU A 71 -5.67 26.27 -7.75
CA LEU A 71 -6.29 27.00 -6.64
C LEU A 71 -7.75 27.41 -6.87
N SER A 72 -8.16 27.52 -8.12
CA SER A 72 -9.55 27.78 -8.51
C SER A 72 -10.39 26.51 -8.68
N ASP A 73 -9.80 25.33 -8.50
CA ASP A 73 -10.49 24.06 -8.63
C ASP A 73 -11.24 23.69 -7.34
N THR A 74 -12.03 22.61 -7.41
CA THR A 74 -12.81 22.11 -6.28
C THR A 74 -12.05 21.05 -5.50
N LEU A 75 -11.88 21.27 -4.19
CA LEU A 75 -11.48 20.24 -3.23
C LEU A 75 -12.68 19.33 -2.94
N VAL A 76 -12.46 18.03 -3.00
CA VAL A 76 -13.46 17.02 -2.63
C VAL A 76 -12.91 16.18 -1.48
N ILE A 77 -13.69 16.10 -0.41
CA ILE A 77 -13.45 15.20 0.73
C ILE A 77 -14.59 14.20 0.76
N SER A 78 -14.27 12.91 0.67
CA SER A 78 -15.27 11.85 0.57
C SER A 78 -14.85 10.61 1.35
N SER A 79 -15.84 9.95 1.96
CA SER A 79 -15.70 8.66 2.58
C SER A 79 -16.89 7.79 2.20
N ILE A 80 -16.68 6.48 2.05
CA ILE A 80 -17.75 5.55 1.69
C ILE A 80 -18.77 5.51 2.83
N GLY A 81 -20.05 5.73 2.49
CA GLY A 81 -21.15 5.81 3.46
C GLY A 81 -21.40 7.21 4.02
N TYR A 82 -20.75 8.25 3.47
CA TYR A 82 -20.89 9.63 3.91
C TYR A 82 -21.18 10.58 2.73
N LYS A 83 -21.85 11.69 3.03
CA LYS A 83 -22.01 12.80 2.08
C LYS A 83 -20.64 13.44 1.85
N SER A 84 -20.29 13.68 0.59
CA SER A 84 -19.02 14.33 0.26
C SER A 84 -19.07 15.83 0.54
N PHE A 85 -17.99 16.34 1.14
CA PHE A 85 -17.77 17.77 1.31
C PHE A 85 -17.03 18.32 0.09
N LYS A 86 -17.48 19.48 -0.40
CA LYS A 86 -16.95 20.13 -1.62
C LYS A 86 -16.83 21.63 -1.39
N VAL A 87 -15.66 22.18 -1.72
CA VAL A 87 -15.39 23.62 -1.60
C VAL A 87 -14.38 24.05 -2.65
N VAL A 88 -14.42 25.32 -3.07
CA VAL A 88 -13.37 25.89 -3.93
C VAL A 88 -12.09 26.00 -3.11
N ILE A 89 -10.94 25.61 -3.68
CA ILE A 89 -9.68 25.55 -2.92
C ILE A 89 -9.28 26.91 -2.33
N ASN A 90 -9.47 28.00 -3.08
CA ASN A 90 -9.23 29.37 -2.58
C ASN A 90 -10.14 29.80 -1.42
N GLU A 91 -11.26 29.10 -1.19
CA GLU A 91 -12.19 29.35 -0.10
C GLU A 91 -11.94 28.41 1.09
N PHE A 92 -11.00 27.46 0.97
CA PHE A 92 -10.68 26.53 2.04
C PHE A 92 -9.82 27.20 3.12
N GLU A 93 -10.32 27.18 4.35
CA GLU A 93 -9.59 27.65 5.53
C GLU A 93 -8.79 26.50 6.16
N ASN A 94 -7.49 26.72 6.33
CA ASN A 94 -6.61 25.73 6.97
C ASN A 94 -6.94 25.54 8.45
N ALA A 95 -6.78 24.31 8.93
CA ALA A 95 -7.05 23.87 10.30
C ALA A 95 -8.53 23.88 10.71
N THR A 96 -9.45 23.89 9.74
CA THR A 96 -10.88 23.69 9.98
C THR A 96 -11.20 22.19 10.15
N ASP A 97 -12.05 21.88 11.13
CA ASP A 97 -12.65 20.56 11.28
C ASP A 97 -13.79 20.40 10.25
N ILE A 98 -13.69 19.38 9.41
CA ILE A 98 -14.71 19.00 8.43
C ILE A 98 -15.51 17.83 9.00
N PHE A 99 -16.80 18.05 9.19
CA PHE A 99 -17.71 17.02 9.66
C PHE A 99 -18.49 16.43 8.48
N LEU A 100 -18.36 15.13 8.25
CA LEU A 100 -19.13 14.41 7.24
C LEU A 100 -20.36 13.78 7.89
N GLU A 101 -21.51 13.95 7.25
CA GLU A 101 -22.75 13.27 7.64
C GLU A 101 -22.83 11.90 6.98
N GLU A 102 -23.28 10.88 7.71
CA GLU A 102 -23.61 9.58 7.12
C GLU A 102 -24.64 9.74 5.99
N ASP A 103 -24.44 8.98 4.92
CA ASP A 103 -25.31 8.91 3.75
C ASP A 103 -25.74 7.46 3.53
N VAL A 104 -26.93 7.15 4.03
CA VAL A 104 -27.54 5.83 3.87
C VAL A 104 -28.24 5.81 2.51
N ALA A 105 -27.74 4.97 1.60
CA ALA A 105 -28.43 4.76 0.33
C ALA A 105 -29.81 4.14 0.62
N SER A 106 -30.88 4.84 0.24
CA SER A 106 -32.20 4.22 0.20
C SER A 106 -32.24 3.17 -0.91
N LEU A 107 -32.74 1.97 -0.58
CA LEU A 107 -33.06 0.93 -1.56
C LEU A 107 -34.29 1.38 -2.35
N ASP A 108 -34.09 2.25 -3.34
CA ASP A 108 -35.18 2.62 -4.26
C ASP A 108 -35.70 1.37 -4.97
N GLU A 109 -37.02 1.29 -5.14
CA GLU A 109 -37.71 0.24 -5.90
C GLU A 109 -37.03 0.01 -7.26
N VAL A 110 -37.01 -1.27 -7.66
CA VAL A 110 -36.39 -1.76 -8.88
C VAL A 110 -36.83 -0.91 -10.08
N VAL A 111 -35.98 0.03 -10.49
CA VAL A 111 -36.11 0.67 -11.80
C VAL A 111 -35.97 -0.45 -12.82
N ILE A 112 -36.98 -0.63 -13.66
CA ILE A 112 -36.98 -1.63 -14.73
C ILE A 112 -35.86 -1.25 -15.70
N ILE A 113 -34.70 -1.89 -15.54
CA ILE A 113 -33.56 -1.76 -16.44
C ILE A 113 -33.63 -2.91 -17.43
N ALA A 114 -33.34 -2.64 -18.70
CA ALA A 114 -33.44 -3.59 -19.81
C ALA A 114 -32.48 -4.81 -19.70
N ASP A 115 -31.53 -4.82 -18.74
CA ASP A 115 -30.60 -5.91 -18.47
C ASP A 115 -30.83 -6.43 -17.04
N PRO A 116 -31.19 -7.71 -16.84
CA PRO A 116 -31.41 -8.28 -15.51
C PRO A 116 -30.11 -8.20 -14.69
N ARG A 117 -30.13 -7.36 -13.66
CA ARG A 117 -29.01 -7.22 -12.72
C ARG A 117 -28.93 -8.44 -11.80
N PRO A 118 -27.73 -8.93 -11.47
CA PRO A 118 -27.58 -9.97 -10.46
C PRO A 118 -28.10 -9.48 -9.11
N THR A 119 -28.90 -10.30 -8.45
CA THR A 119 -29.47 -9.99 -7.12
C THR A 119 -28.65 -10.59 -5.97
N THR A 120 -27.77 -11.55 -6.26
CA THR A 120 -26.93 -12.23 -5.27
C THR A 120 -25.54 -11.61 -5.21
N GLY A 121 -24.90 -11.63 -4.03
CA GLY A 121 -23.51 -11.17 -3.88
C GLY A 121 -22.55 -11.88 -4.83
N ASN A 122 -22.69 -13.21 -4.98
CA ASN A 122 -21.92 -14.01 -5.93
C ASN A 122 -22.07 -13.49 -7.36
N GLY A 123 -23.30 -13.25 -7.82
CA GLY A 123 -23.56 -12.77 -9.18
C GLY A 123 -23.00 -11.36 -9.41
N ILE A 124 -23.08 -10.47 -8.42
CA ILE A 124 -22.54 -9.11 -8.53
C ILE A 124 -21.00 -9.15 -8.64
N VAL A 125 -20.32 -9.95 -7.82
CA VAL A 125 -18.86 -10.07 -7.86
C VAL A 125 -18.38 -10.73 -9.16
N GLN A 126 -19.04 -11.80 -9.61
CA GLN A 126 -18.72 -12.42 -10.91
C GLN A 126 -18.88 -11.41 -12.05
N LYS A 127 -19.95 -10.61 -12.04
CA LYS A 127 -20.16 -9.54 -13.03
C LYS A 127 -19.07 -8.48 -12.96
N ALA A 128 -18.62 -8.09 -11.78
CA ALA A 128 -17.51 -7.15 -11.63
C ALA A 128 -16.21 -7.69 -12.22
N ILE A 129 -15.90 -8.97 -11.98
CA ILE A 129 -14.72 -9.65 -12.56
C ILE A 129 -14.82 -9.69 -14.09
N GLU A 130 -15.99 -10.03 -14.64
CA GLU A 130 -16.25 -10.00 -16.10
C GLU A 130 -16.05 -8.59 -16.69
N LYS A 131 -16.31 -7.53 -15.91
CA LYS A 131 -16.18 -6.14 -16.35
C LYS A 131 -14.78 -5.55 -16.14
N LEU A 132 -13.85 -6.26 -15.51
CA LEU A 132 -12.49 -5.76 -15.29
C LEU A 132 -11.75 -5.33 -16.56
N PRO A 133 -11.82 -6.03 -17.71
CA PRO A 133 -11.21 -5.53 -18.96
C PRO A 133 -11.71 -4.13 -19.34
N LYS A 134 -13.02 -3.88 -19.18
CA LYS A 134 -13.62 -2.57 -19.47
C LYS A 134 -13.22 -1.52 -18.44
N ASN A 135 -13.15 -1.89 -17.16
CA ASN A 135 -12.98 -0.96 -16.05
C ASN A 135 -11.51 -0.70 -15.67
N LEU A 136 -10.56 -1.53 -16.10
CA LEU A 136 -9.13 -1.36 -15.83
C LEU A 136 -8.38 -0.81 -17.06
N PRO A 137 -7.16 -0.24 -16.86
CA PRO A 137 -6.39 0.36 -17.94
C PRO A 137 -5.97 -0.67 -19.00
N GLU A 138 -6.20 -0.35 -20.27
CA GLU A 138 -5.85 -1.19 -21.42
C GLU A 138 -4.65 -0.63 -22.21
N GLN A 139 -4.17 0.56 -21.82
CA GLN A 139 -3.01 1.22 -22.41
C GLN A 139 -1.90 1.39 -21.37
N PRO A 140 -0.64 1.57 -21.80
CA PRO A 140 0.48 1.77 -20.90
C PRO A 140 0.30 3.02 -20.05
N TYR A 141 0.70 2.94 -18.79
CA TYR A 141 0.70 4.08 -17.88
C TYR A 141 1.82 3.97 -16.84
N LEU A 142 2.17 5.12 -16.25
CA LEU A 142 2.96 5.20 -15.04
C LEU A 142 2.09 5.67 -13.87
N GLN A 143 2.39 5.20 -12.67
CA GLN A 143 1.93 5.82 -11.44
C GLN A 143 3.10 6.17 -10.54
N LYS A 144 3.11 7.40 -10.04
CA LYS A 144 4.01 7.81 -8.96
C LYS A 144 3.31 7.61 -7.63
N GLY A 145 4.05 7.17 -6.63
CA GLY A 145 3.49 6.96 -5.30
C GLY A 145 4.50 6.99 -4.18
N PHE A 146 4.00 7.23 -2.98
CA PHE A 146 4.74 7.17 -1.74
C PHE A 146 4.48 5.82 -1.07
N LEU A 147 5.55 5.15 -0.65
CA LEU A 147 5.53 3.94 0.17
C LEU A 147 6.05 4.26 1.56
N ARG A 148 5.32 3.84 2.59
CA ARG A 148 5.82 3.69 3.96
C ARG A 148 5.82 2.22 4.35
N HIS A 149 6.98 1.70 4.72
CA HIS A 149 7.17 0.36 5.21
C HIS A 149 7.63 0.41 6.68
N LYS A 150 6.87 -0.24 7.55
CA LYS A 150 7.09 -0.28 8.99
C LYS A 150 7.27 -1.72 9.44
N GLU A 151 8.27 -1.97 10.28
CA GLU A 151 8.40 -3.23 11.01
C GLU A 151 8.29 -2.97 12.51
N ARG A 152 7.48 -3.79 13.19
CA ARG A 152 7.26 -3.70 14.64
C ARG A 152 7.10 -5.06 15.27
N ASN A 153 7.42 -5.15 16.55
CA ASN A 153 6.91 -6.21 17.41
C ASN A 153 5.64 -5.70 18.13
N LYS A 154 5.14 -6.40 19.15
CA LYS A 154 3.93 -5.97 19.86
C LYS A 154 4.15 -4.70 20.69
N LYS A 155 5.37 -4.46 21.17
CA LYS A 155 5.70 -3.31 22.03
C LYS A 155 6.09 -2.07 21.25
N GLU A 156 6.92 -2.23 20.23
CA GLU A 156 7.59 -1.12 19.58
C GLU A 156 7.90 -1.40 18.12
N TYR A 157 8.04 -0.30 17.40
CA TYR A 157 8.58 -0.32 16.05
C TYR A 157 10.09 -0.43 16.07
N LYS A 158 10.62 -1.08 15.04
CA LYS A 158 12.01 -1.47 14.93
C LYS A 158 12.65 -0.98 13.64
N TRP A 159 11.85 -0.74 12.58
CA TRP A 159 12.37 -0.24 11.32
C TRP A 159 11.33 0.56 10.56
N LEU A 160 11.74 1.67 9.97
CA LEU A 160 10.94 2.52 9.10
C LEU A 160 11.72 2.74 7.79
N ILE A 161 11.07 2.47 6.67
CA ILE A 161 11.55 2.79 5.32
C ILE A 161 10.46 3.60 4.63
N GLU A 162 10.85 4.70 4.01
CA GLU A 162 9.97 5.50 3.18
C GLU A 162 10.60 5.67 1.81
N SER A 163 9.79 5.44 0.77
CA SER A 163 10.27 5.43 -0.61
C SER A 163 9.31 6.19 -1.52
N ALA A 164 9.86 6.97 -2.44
CA ALA A 164 9.13 7.36 -3.64
C ALA A 164 9.27 6.23 -4.65
N ILE A 165 8.17 5.82 -5.26
CA ILE A 165 8.12 4.73 -6.22
C ILE A 165 7.44 5.17 -7.52
N THR A 166 7.90 4.57 -8.61
CA THR A 166 7.27 4.65 -9.92
C THR A 166 6.87 3.25 -10.38
N LEU A 167 5.58 3.08 -10.64
CA LEU A 167 4.98 1.84 -11.15
C LEU A 167 4.69 2.04 -12.64
N TYR A 168 5.25 1.19 -13.49
CA TYR A 168 4.86 1.05 -14.89
C TYR A 168 3.99 -0.19 -15.06
N ASP A 169 2.93 -0.07 -15.86
CA ASP A 169 2.14 -1.20 -16.32
C ASP A 169 1.77 -1.01 -17.79
N SER A 170 1.98 -2.04 -18.62
CA SER A 170 1.65 -1.95 -20.05
C SER A 170 0.15 -2.03 -20.32
N SER A 171 -0.58 -2.87 -19.58
CA SER A 171 -2.04 -3.01 -19.64
C SER A 171 -2.51 -4.10 -18.68
N TYR A 172 -3.77 -4.02 -18.25
CA TYR A 172 -4.44 -5.10 -17.53
C TYR A 172 -4.29 -6.45 -18.27
N ALA A 173 -4.61 -6.47 -19.57
CA ALA A 173 -4.67 -7.68 -20.39
C ALA A 173 -3.34 -8.43 -20.52
N SER A 174 -2.20 -7.73 -20.52
CA SER A 174 -0.87 -8.35 -20.71
C SER A 174 -0.38 -9.15 -19.49
N GLY A 175 -1.00 -8.98 -18.32
CA GLY A 175 -0.61 -9.62 -17.06
C GLY A 175 0.69 -9.06 -16.47
N ALA A 176 0.77 -8.98 -15.13
CA ALA A 176 1.81 -8.21 -14.45
C ALA A 176 3.23 -8.80 -14.51
N LYS A 177 3.38 -10.13 -14.60
CA LYS A 177 4.69 -10.80 -14.38
C LYS A 177 5.84 -10.23 -15.21
N ASN A 178 5.59 -9.97 -16.50
CA ASN A 178 6.60 -9.47 -17.45
C ASN A 178 6.33 -8.04 -17.93
N ASN A 179 5.18 -7.47 -17.58
CA ASN A 179 4.71 -6.21 -18.15
C ASN A 179 4.48 -5.09 -17.13
N LEU A 180 4.60 -5.42 -15.85
CA LEU A 180 4.62 -4.46 -14.76
C LEU A 180 6.07 -4.29 -14.30
N LYS A 181 6.50 -3.05 -14.09
CA LYS A 181 7.82 -2.73 -13.52
C LYS A 181 7.64 -1.78 -12.35
N ILE A 182 8.47 -1.92 -11.33
CA ILE A 182 8.51 -1.01 -10.19
C ILE A 182 9.91 -0.45 -10.08
N ASN A 183 10.00 0.86 -9.92
CA ASN A 183 11.23 1.55 -9.57
C ASN A 183 11.07 2.20 -8.20
N VAL A 184 12.07 2.05 -7.35
CA VAL A 184 12.26 2.88 -6.16
C VAL A 184 13.09 4.07 -6.61
N ASP A 185 12.50 5.25 -6.63
CA ASP A 185 13.16 6.47 -7.13
C ASP A 185 14.06 7.06 -6.05
N GLU A 186 13.50 7.31 -4.87
CA GLU A 186 14.18 7.86 -3.70
C GLU A 186 13.83 7.02 -2.47
N THR A 187 14.76 6.91 -1.52
CA THR A 187 14.51 6.17 -0.27
C THR A 187 15.15 6.88 0.90
N ARG A 188 14.46 6.86 2.04
CA ARG A 188 15.02 7.22 3.36
C ARG A 188 14.61 6.15 4.36
N LYS A 189 15.52 5.82 5.28
CA LYS A 189 15.26 4.77 6.27
C LYS A 189 15.82 5.13 7.62
N SER A 190 15.13 4.68 8.66
CA SER A 190 15.68 4.66 10.01
C SER A 190 16.80 3.63 10.12
N TYR A 191 17.46 3.63 11.26
CA TYR A 191 18.27 2.49 11.66
C TYR A 191 17.36 1.25 11.79
N ASP A 192 17.88 0.11 11.37
CA ASP A 192 17.24 -1.18 11.56
C ASP A 192 17.58 -1.67 12.98
N LEU A 193 16.59 -1.64 13.86
CA LEU A 193 16.70 -2.06 15.26
C LEU A 193 16.07 -3.43 15.50
N ARG A 194 15.79 -4.19 14.44
CA ARG A 194 15.23 -5.53 14.56
C ARG A 194 16.29 -6.47 15.12
N ASP A 195 15.88 -7.27 16.08
CA ASP A 195 16.65 -8.44 16.47
C ASP A 195 16.36 -9.53 15.43
N ILE A 196 17.41 -10.10 14.82
CA ILE A 196 17.24 -11.10 13.75
C ILE A 196 18.10 -12.32 14.05
N ASP A 197 17.48 -13.50 14.10
CA ASP A 197 18.22 -14.76 14.07
C ASP A 197 18.83 -14.98 12.68
N SER A 198 20.04 -14.46 12.52
CA SER A 198 20.82 -14.52 11.29
C SER A 198 21.18 -15.95 10.88
N LEU A 199 21.40 -16.86 11.82
CA LEU A 199 21.72 -18.27 11.52
C LEU A 199 20.48 -19.01 11.03
N PHE A 200 19.33 -18.81 11.69
CA PHE A 200 18.07 -19.37 11.23
C PHE A 200 17.73 -18.87 9.82
N THR A 201 17.87 -17.56 9.59
CA THR A 201 17.63 -16.93 8.29
C THR A 201 18.56 -17.50 7.22
N TYR A 202 19.86 -17.64 7.53
CA TYR A 202 20.83 -18.26 6.62
C TYR A 202 20.52 -19.73 6.34
N SER A 203 20.08 -20.49 7.34
CA SER A 203 19.66 -21.89 7.15
C SER A 203 18.44 -22.00 6.22
N ALA A 204 17.50 -21.07 6.32
CA ALA A 204 16.33 -21.00 5.44
C ALA A 204 16.75 -20.64 4.01
N TYR A 205 17.68 -19.70 3.87
CA TYR A 205 18.27 -19.34 2.57
C TYR A 205 18.96 -20.56 1.92
N LEU A 206 19.82 -21.28 2.65
CA LEU A 206 20.48 -22.48 2.14
C LEU A 206 19.49 -23.55 1.67
N LYS A 207 18.43 -23.79 2.43
CA LYS A 207 17.35 -24.71 2.03
C LYS A 207 16.65 -24.26 0.75
N SER A 208 16.43 -22.96 0.58
CA SER A 208 15.76 -22.42 -0.61
C SER A 208 16.55 -22.64 -1.90
N ILE A 209 17.88 -22.75 -1.81
CA ILE A 209 18.77 -23.05 -2.93
C ILE A 209 19.15 -24.54 -3.01
N GLY A 210 18.44 -25.41 -2.27
CA GLY A 210 18.66 -26.87 -2.29
C GLY A 210 19.88 -27.35 -1.49
N SER A 211 20.52 -26.49 -0.71
CA SER A 211 21.66 -26.85 0.14
C SER A 211 21.21 -27.39 1.50
N LYS A 212 21.76 -28.55 1.90
CA LYS A 212 21.53 -29.14 3.22
C LYS A 212 22.41 -28.41 4.25
N GLY A 213 21.89 -27.30 4.81
CA GLY A 213 22.55 -26.53 5.87
C GLY A 213 22.63 -27.29 7.20
N GLY A 214 23.47 -28.31 7.29
CA GLY A 214 23.77 -29.02 8.53
C GLY A 214 24.86 -28.32 9.35
N GLY A 215 24.71 -28.31 10.68
CA GLY A 215 25.78 -27.94 11.63
C GLY A 215 26.33 -26.52 11.50
N LEU A 216 25.47 -25.51 11.27
CA LEU A 216 25.90 -24.12 11.11
C LEU A 216 26.30 -23.52 12.47
N SER A 217 27.52 -22.98 12.55
CA SER A 217 27.95 -22.14 13.66
C SER A 217 28.19 -20.70 13.17
N ARG A 218 27.88 -19.70 14.01
CA ARG A 218 28.07 -18.28 13.66
C ARG A 218 29.52 -17.95 13.33
N SER A 219 30.48 -18.61 13.98
CA SER A 219 31.92 -18.41 13.70
C SER A 219 32.34 -18.98 12.34
N SER A 220 31.57 -19.91 11.77
CA SER A 220 31.89 -20.60 10.51
C SER A 220 31.30 -19.90 9.27
N VAL A 221 30.40 -18.93 9.46
CA VAL A 221 29.69 -18.25 8.36
C VAL A 221 30.19 -16.82 8.21
N LYS A 222 30.52 -16.42 6.98
CA LYS A 222 30.92 -15.04 6.69
C LYS A 222 29.77 -14.09 6.99
N THR A 223 30.08 -12.96 7.63
CA THR A 223 29.09 -11.91 7.93
C THR A 223 28.34 -11.43 6.69
N SER A 224 29.01 -11.31 5.54
CA SER A 224 28.37 -10.94 4.28
C SER A 224 27.28 -11.93 3.86
N SER A 225 27.50 -13.23 4.03
CA SER A 225 26.52 -14.28 3.70
C SER A 225 25.30 -14.23 4.62
N LEU A 226 25.49 -13.85 5.89
CA LEU A 226 24.37 -13.62 6.81
C LEU A 226 23.55 -12.39 6.37
N ILE A 227 24.22 -11.30 6.00
CA ILE A 227 23.57 -10.08 5.50
C ILE A 227 22.77 -10.38 4.23
N ASP A 228 23.34 -11.13 3.28
CA ASP A 228 22.67 -11.48 2.03
C ASP A 228 21.43 -12.35 2.27
N ALA A 229 21.48 -13.28 3.24
CA ALA A 229 20.32 -14.08 3.62
C ALA A 229 19.23 -13.25 4.29
N ILE A 230 19.59 -12.25 5.10
CA ILE A 230 18.62 -11.31 5.70
C ILE A 230 17.92 -10.52 4.60
N LYS A 231 18.68 -9.93 3.67
CA LYS A 231 18.12 -9.21 2.51
C LYS A 231 17.21 -10.10 1.67
N TRP A 232 17.63 -11.34 1.40
CA TRP A 232 16.79 -12.32 0.70
C TRP A 232 15.46 -12.57 1.42
N ASN A 233 15.47 -12.70 2.75
CA ASN A 233 14.25 -12.91 3.51
C ASN A 233 13.34 -11.68 3.54
N ASP A 234 13.92 -10.47 3.62
CA ASP A 234 13.17 -9.22 3.53
C ASP A 234 12.49 -9.09 2.14
N SER A 235 13.25 -9.28 1.06
CA SER A 235 12.75 -9.19 -0.32
C SER A 235 11.70 -10.25 -0.64
N ARG A 236 11.87 -11.50 -0.20
CA ARG A 236 10.93 -12.58 -0.53
C ARG A 236 9.57 -12.46 0.19
N VAL A 237 9.51 -11.77 1.34
CA VAL A 237 8.28 -11.63 2.13
C VAL A 237 7.61 -10.28 1.84
N ASN A 238 8.38 -9.20 1.80
CA ASN A 238 7.88 -7.82 1.74
C ASN A 238 8.36 -7.04 0.50
N GLY A 239 9.02 -7.70 -0.45
CA GLY A 239 9.40 -7.06 -1.70
C GLY A 239 8.17 -6.64 -2.52
N LEU A 240 8.24 -5.46 -3.14
CA LEU A 240 7.14 -4.89 -3.92
C LEU A 240 6.74 -5.78 -5.09
N GLU A 241 7.68 -6.54 -5.65
CA GLU A 241 7.39 -7.50 -6.72
C GLU A 241 6.35 -8.56 -6.30
N ASN A 242 6.43 -9.05 -5.05
CA ASN A 242 5.45 -10.02 -4.55
C ASN A 242 4.08 -9.39 -4.34
N LEU A 243 4.04 -8.14 -3.88
CA LEU A 243 2.80 -7.40 -3.69
C LEU A 243 2.12 -7.10 -5.04
N PHE A 244 2.86 -6.57 -6.02
CA PHE A 244 2.28 -6.10 -7.28
C PHE A 244 2.10 -7.19 -8.35
N LYS A 245 3.02 -8.16 -8.45
CA LYS A 245 2.97 -9.25 -9.44
C LYS A 245 2.40 -10.56 -8.88
N GLY A 246 2.25 -10.67 -7.56
CA GLY A 246 1.73 -11.86 -6.90
C GLY A 246 0.21 -11.91 -6.83
N LYS A 247 -0.30 -12.99 -6.20
CA LYS A 247 -1.74 -13.25 -6.05
C LYS A 247 -2.45 -12.29 -5.08
N LEU A 248 -1.70 -11.58 -4.24
CA LEU A 248 -2.24 -10.62 -3.28
C LEU A 248 -2.63 -9.29 -3.95
N ASN A 249 -2.22 -9.01 -5.19
CA ASN A 249 -2.80 -7.93 -5.98
C ASN A 249 -4.15 -8.35 -6.59
N LEU A 250 -5.15 -8.41 -5.72
CA LEU A 250 -6.40 -9.14 -5.92
C LEU A 250 -7.13 -8.78 -7.23
N VAL A 251 -7.30 -7.49 -7.51
CA VAL A 251 -8.07 -7.02 -8.69
C VAL A 251 -7.21 -7.00 -9.94
N ARG A 252 -6.00 -6.45 -9.84
CA ARG A 252 -5.11 -6.25 -11.00
C ARG A 252 -4.67 -7.58 -11.63
N ASN A 253 -4.41 -8.61 -10.81
CA ASN A 253 -3.93 -9.91 -11.29
C ASN A 253 -5.03 -10.96 -11.44
N SER A 254 -6.31 -10.55 -11.44
CA SER A 254 -7.48 -11.43 -11.62
C SER A 254 -7.50 -12.21 -12.94
N ASN A 255 -6.84 -11.70 -13.99
CA ASN A 255 -6.70 -12.38 -15.28
C ASN A 255 -5.58 -13.44 -15.34
N VAL A 256 -4.82 -13.61 -14.25
CA VAL A 256 -3.74 -14.59 -14.18
C VAL A 256 -4.29 -15.94 -13.71
N THR A 257 -3.79 -17.04 -14.28
CA THR A 257 -4.13 -18.40 -13.84
C THR A 257 -3.82 -18.59 -12.35
N GLY A 258 -4.83 -19.05 -11.59
CA GLY A 258 -4.70 -19.28 -10.15
C GLY A 258 -4.76 -18.00 -9.29
N ALA A 259 -5.21 -16.87 -9.85
CA ALA A 259 -5.53 -15.67 -9.10
C ALA A 259 -6.60 -15.91 -8.02
N LEU A 260 -6.56 -15.12 -6.95
CA LEU A 260 -7.54 -15.22 -5.86
C LEU A 260 -8.92 -14.73 -6.30
N LEU A 261 -9.00 -13.60 -7.01
CA LEU A 261 -10.24 -13.10 -7.60
C LEU A 261 -10.30 -13.41 -9.11
N GLY A 262 -10.11 -14.68 -9.47
CA GLY A 262 -10.14 -15.14 -10.86
C GLY A 262 -11.49 -15.75 -11.28
N LYS A 263 -11.50 -16.44 -12.43
CA LYS A 263 -12.68 -17.13 -12.97
C LYS A 263 -13.32 -18.12 -11.99
N ASN A 264 -12.50 -18.78 -11.17
CA ASN A 264 -12.91 -19.81 -10.20
C ASN A 264 -13.05 -19.26 -8.77
N ILE A 265 -13.30 -17.97 -8.62
CA ILE A 265 -13.40 -17.31 -7.31
C ILE A 265 -14.38 -18.02 -6.35
N LEU A 266 -15.48 -18.58 -6.86
CA LEU A 266 -16.51 -19.21 -6.04
C LEU A 266 -16.09 -20.53 -5.38
N GLU A 267 -15.00 -21.16 -5.82
CA GLU A 267 -14.46 -22.37 -5.17
C GLU A 267 -13.93 -22.04 -3.76
N LYS A 268 -13.27 -20.88 -3.63
CA LYS A 268 -12.53 -20.47 -2.42
C LYS A 268 -13.20 -19.33 -1.66
N HIS A 269 -14.16 -18.65 -2.27
CA HIS A 269 -14.87 -17.52 -1.70
C HIS A 269 -16.37 -17.63 -1.95
N GLN A 270 -17.17 -17.10 -1.05
CA GLN A 270 -18.59 -16.85 -1.25
C GLN A 270 -18.89 -15.40 -0.92
N PHE A 271 -19.94 -14.86 -1.54
CA PHE A 271 -20.25 -13.44 -1.47
C PHE A 271 -21.72 -13.21 -1.14
N GLU A 272 -21.94 -12.37 -0.15
CA GLU A 272 -23.26 -11.96 0.31
C GLU A 272 -23.38 -10.44 0.19
N LEU A 273 -24.50 -9.96 -0.34
CA LEU A 273 -24.78 -8.53 -0.34
C LEU A 273 -25.04 -8.10 1.11
N ASP A 274 -24.18 -7.23 1.64
CA ASP A 274 -24.29 -6.70 3.01
C ASP A 274 -25.28 -5.52 3.01
N THR A 275 -24.96 -4.48 2.24
CA THR A 275 -25.81 -3.29 2.10
C THR A 275 -25.46 -2.51 0.82
N ILE A 276 -26.20 -1.44 0.55
CA ILE A 276 -25.88 -0.43 -0.46
C ILE A 276 -25.45 0.85 0.26
N LEU A 277 -24.30 1.39 -0.14
CA LEU A 277 -23.73 2.63 0.37
C LEU A 277 -23.67 3.68 -0.74
N VAL A 278 -23.31 4.90 -0.35
CA VAL A 278 -23.02 6.00 -1.27
C VAL A 278 -21.54 6.36 -1.16
N ASP A 279 -20.91 6.66 -2.28
CA ASP A 279 -19.58 7.27 -2.35
C ASP A 279 -19.65 8.47 -3.29
N ASN A 280 -19.52 9.68 -2.74
CA ASN A 280 -19.62 10.94 -3.49
C ASN A 280 -20.90 11.05 -4.35
N GLY A 281 -22.05 10.63 -3.81
CA GLY A 281 -23.34 10.63 -4.50
C GLY A 281 -23.59 9.44 -5.43
N ARG A 282 -22.62 8.52 -5.57
CA ARG A 282 -22.73 7.33 -6.43
C ARG A 282 -23.03 6.08 -5.60
N LYS A 283 -24.07 5.33 -5.98
CA LYS A 283 -24.46 4.08 -5.30
C LYS A 283 -23.38 3.01 -5.44
N LEU A 284 -23.17 2.25 -4.38
CA LEU A 284 -22.11 1.26 -4.26
C LEU A 284 -22.61 0.05 -3.48
N TYR A 285 -22.43 -1.16 -4.01
CA TYR A 285 -22.65 -2.39 -3.28
C TYR A 285 -21.53 -2.62 -2.27
N LYS A 286 -21.89 -2.89 -1.02
CA LYS A 286 -20.97 -3.47 -0.03
C LYS A 286 -21.24 -4.96 0.02
N ILE A 287 -20.25 -5.76 -0.38
CA ILE A 287 -20.40 -7.22 -0.52
C ILE A 287 -19.45 -7.90 0.46
N LYS A 288 -19.99 -8.69 1.37
CA LYS A 288 -19.23 -9.43 2.36
C LYS A 288 -18.58 -10.66 1.74
N ILE A 289 -17.31 -10.88 2.07
CA ILE A 289 -16.53 -12.06 1.68
C ILE A 289 -16.65 -13.10 2.79
N SER A 290 -17.05 -14.30 2.40
CA SER A 290 -17.15 -15.48 3.25
C SER A 290 -16.36 -16.65 2.66
N LYS A 291 -16.15 -17.70 3.45
CA LYS A 291 -15.41 -18.89 3.02
C LYS A 291 -16.11 -19.63 1.87
N GLY A 292 -15.30 -20.14 0.94
CA GLY A 292 -15.72 -21.10 -0.08
C GLY A 292 -15.82 -22.54 0.43
N ALA A 293 -15.94 -23.46 -0.52
CA ALA A 293 -15.86 -24.89 -0.26
C ALA A 293 -14.42 -25.31 0.04
N ASP A 294 -13.46 -24.71 -0.67
CA ASP A 294 -12.04 -24.97 -0.53
C ASP A 294 -11.32 -23.89 0.27
N PHE A 295 -10.20 -24.27 0.88
CA PHE A 295 -9.30 -23.30 1.48
C PHE A 295 -8.60 -22.44 0.42
N VAL A 296 -8.30 -21.21 0.81
CA VAL A 296 -7.46 -20.31 0.04
C VAL A 296 -5.99 -20.73 0.17
N GLY A 297 -5.34 -20.73 -0.98
CA GLY A 297 -3.96 -21.14 -1.16
C GLY A 297 -3.18 -20.17 -2.02
N LEU A 298 -2.07 -19.64 -1.50
CA LEU A 298 -1.21 -18.72 -2.25
C LEU A 298 -0.25 -19.46 -3.19
N ASN A 299 0.07 -20.74 -2.91
CA ASN A 299 0.96 -21.58 -3.72
C ASN A 299 2.29 -20.87 -4.09
N THR A 300 2.93 -20.21 -3.12
CA THR A 300 4.20 -19.53 -3.39
C THR A 300 5.34 -20.57 -3.40
N PRO A 301 6.21 -20.59 -4.42
CA PRO A 301 7.31 -21.55 -4.49
C PRO A 301 8.17 -21.52 -3.21
N ASN A 302 8.46 -22.71 -2.67
CA ASN A 302 9.27 -22.90 -1.46
C ASN A 302 8.69 -22.28 -0.17
N ILE A 303 7.39 -21.93 -0.15
CA ILE A 303 6.69 -21.44 1.04
C ILE A 303 5.42 -22.25 1.24
N TYR A 304 5.25 -22.81 2.44
CA TYR A 304 3.96 -23.36 2.83
C TYR A 304 3.01 -22.21 3.20
N ASN A 305 2.00 -21.96 2.35
CA ASN A 305 0.99 -20.92 2.51
C ASN A 305 -0.36 -21.36 1.91
N GLU A 306 -0.91 -22.42 2.51
CA GLU A 306 -2.17 -23.06 2.15
C GLU A 306 -3.08 -23.17 3.39
N GLY A 307 -4.38 -23.41 3.19
CA GLY A 307 -5.29 -23.67 4.31
C GLY A 307 -5.82 -22.40 4.98
N PHE A 308 -6.02 -21.32 4.22
CA PHE A 308 -6.60 -20.06 4.72
C PHE A 308 -8.10 -19.96 4.44
N GLU A 309 -8.79 -19.14 5.23
CA GLU A 309 -10.13 -18.63 4.93
C GLU A 309 -10.05 -17.12 4.68
N ALA A 310 -10.76 -16.66 3.66
CA ALA A 310 -10.88 -15.24 3.35
C ALA A 310 -12.02 -14.58 4.13
N LYS A 311 -11.78 -13.36 4.59
CA LYS A 311 -12.79 -12.47 5.22
C LYS A 311 -12.61 -11.05 4.69
N GLY A 312 -13.67 -10.25 4.78
CA GLY A 312 -13.62 -8.83 4.44
C GLY A 312 -14.79 -8.40 3.55
N TRP A 313 -14.58 -7.36 2.74
CA TRP A 313 -15.62 -6.76 1.91
C TRP A 313 -15.09 -6.28 0.56
N ILE A 314 -15.93 -6.36 -0.47
CA ILE A 314 -15.71 -5.77 -1.79
C ILE A 314 -16.76 -4.67 -2.00
N TYR A 315 -16.28 -3.51 -2.43
CA TYR A 315 -17.08 -2.32 -2.66
C TYR A 315 -17.15 -2.09 -4.18
N ILE A 316 -18.34 -2.19 -4.77
CA ILE A 316 -18.54 -2.24 -6.23
C ILE A 316 -19.56 -1.20 -6.65
N TYR A 317 -19.21 -0.31 -7.59
CA TYR A 317 -20.14 0.69 -8.09
C TYR A 317 -21.36 0.05 -8.77
N TYR A 318 -22.53 0.60 -8.44
CA TYR A 318 -23.84 0.04 -8.82
C TYR A 318 -24.13 0.14 -10.32
N ASP A 319 -23.55 1.11 -11.00
CA ASP A 319 -23.82 1.47 -12.39
C ASP A 319 -22.95 0.71 -13.41
N ASN A 320 -21.64 0.54 -13.14
CA ASN A 320 -20.68 -0.02 -14.09
C ASN A 320 -19.92 -1.25 -13.57
N TYR A 321 -20.22 -1.71 -12.35
CA TYR A 321 -19.54 -2.82 -11.66
C TYR A 321 -18.03 -2.63 -11.47
N ALA A 322 -17.54 -1.38 -11.47
CA ALA A 322 -16.15 -1.09 -11.16
C ALA A 322 -15.88 -1.31 -9.66
N ILE A 323 -14.76 -1.97 -9.35
CA ILE A 323 -14.35 -2.21 -7.97
C ILE A 323 -13.70 -0.94 -7.43
N LYS A 324 -14.27 -0.38 -6.36
CA LYS A 324 -13.80 0.84 -5.70
C LYS A 324 -12.86 0.53 -4.54
N LYS A 325 -13.17 -0.49 -3.74
CA LYS A 325 -12.38 -0.87 -2.56
C LYS A 325 -12.47 -2.38 -2.34
N VAL A 326 -11.39 -2.96 -1.83
CA VAL A 326 -11.32 -4.35 -1.37
C VAL A 326 -10.66 -4.36 0.00
N GLU A 327 -11.38 -4.86 0.99
CA GLU A 327 -10.88 -5.21 2.32
C GLU A 327 -10.78 -6.74 2.36
N TYR A 328 -9.59 -7.26 2.63
CA TYR A 328 -9.33 -8.69 2.48
C TYR A 328 -8.34 -9.21 3.51
N GLU A 329 -8.77 -10.20 4.27
CA GLU A 329 -7.95 -10.90 5.26
C GLU A 329 -7.84 -12.37 4.93
N LEU A 330 -6.64 -12.94 5.12
CA LEU A 330 -6.42 -14.39 5.10
C LEU A 330 -6.12 -14.87 6.52
N VAL A 331 -7.06 -15.68 7.04
CA VAL A 331 -6.99 -16.24 8.38
C VAL A 331 -6.67 -17.73 8.29
N ALA A 332 -5.73 -18.21 9.10
CA ALA A 332 -5.36 -19.61 9.20
C ALA A 332 -6.57 -20.48 9.60
N ALA A 333 -6.93 -21.44 8.75
CA ALA A 333 -8.17 -22.20 8.91
C ALA A 333 -7.95 -23.71 9.02
N SER A 334 -7.06 -24.30 8.20
CA SER A 334 -6.69 -25.71 8.32
C SER A 334 -5.93 -25.97 9.63
N ASP A 335 -6.03 -27.18 10.18
CA ASP A 335 -5.35 -27.50 11.45
C ASP A 335 -3.83 -27.35 11.36
N VAL A 336 -3.25 -27.74 10.22
CA VAL A 336 -1.81 -27.58 9.94
C VAL A 336 -1.45 -26.10 9.91
N GLN A 337 -2.23 -25.29 9.20
CA GLN A 337 -1.95 -23.86 9.07
C GLN A 337 -2.17 -23.13 10.39
N LYS A 338 -3.22 -23.45 11.17
CA LYS A 338 -3.45 -22.88 12.52
C LYS A 338 -2.29 -23.14 13.46
N LYS A 339 -1.80 -24.38 13.54
CA LYS A 339 -0.65 -24.76 14.37
C LYS A 339 0.61 -24.01 13.93
N ARG A 340 0.88 -23.99 12.62
CA ARG A 340 2.03 -23.28 12.04
C ARG A 340 1.97 -21.78 12.33
N SER A 341 0.84 -21.14 12.06
CA SER A 341 0.63 -19.71 12.27
C SER A 341 0.83 -19.33 13.74
N LYS A 342 0.24 -20.09 14.67
CA LYS A 342 0.43 -19.85 16.10
C LYS A 342 1.88 -20.01 16.54
N SER A 343 2.58 -21.04 16.06
CA SER A 343 3.97 -21.30 16.44
C SER A 343 4.96 -20.29 15.86
N LEU A 344 4.77 -19.87 14.60
CA LEU A 344 5.74 -19.04 13.90
C LEU A 344 5.48 -17.54 14.04
N PHE A 345 4.23 -17.14 14.30
CA PHE A 345 3.81 -15.74 14.21
C PHE A 345 2.97 -15.26 15.40
N ASP A 346 2.54 -16.16 16.31
CA ASP A 346 1.61 -15.87 17.42
C ASP A 346 0.28 -15.24 17.00
N THR A 347 -0.08 -15.32 15.71
CA THR A 347 -1.34 -14.84 15.14
C THR A 347 -1.96 -15.90 14.23
N GLN A 348 -3.26 -15.76 13.93
CA GLN A 348 -3.93 -16.54 12.89
C GLN A 348 -4.19 -15.71 11.62
N THR A 349 -4.22 -14.37 11.70
CA THR A 349 -4.35 -13.50 10.53
C THR A 349 -2.98 -13.32 9.91
N ILE A 350 -2.80 -13.86 8.71
CA ILE A 350 -1.50 -13.89 8.02
C ILE A 350 -1.39 -12.79 6.98
N HIS A 351 -2.50 -12.40 6.35
CA HIS A 351 -2.49 -11.28 5.43
C HIS A 351 -3.71 -10.42 5.72
N LYS A 352 -3.50 -9.11 5.80
CA LYS A 352 -4.57 -8.11 5.86
C LYS A 352 -4.29 -7.05 4.81
N LEU A 353 -5.22 -6.86 3.89
CA LEU A 353 -5.09 -5.97 2.75
C LEU A 353 -6.28 -5.02 2.68
N VAL A 354 -6.01 -3.76 2.42
CA VAL A 354 -7.00 -2.78 1.97
C VAL A 354 -6.49 -2.16 0.69
N MET A 355 -7.22 -2.33 -0.41
CA MET A 355 -6.90 -1.72 -1.71
C MET A 355 -8.05 -0.81 -2.13
N THR A 356 -7.75 0.45 -2.40
CA THR A 356 -8.71 1.42 -2.93
C THR A 356 -8.34 1.80 -4.36
N TYR A 357 -9.33 2.20 -5.13
CA TYR A 357 -9.19 2.61 -6.51
C TYR A 357 -9.77 4.00 -6.74
N ILE A 358 -9.16 4.74 -7.66
CA ILE A 358 -9.63 6.04 -8.15
C ILE A 358 -10.01 5.92 -9.62
N GLU A 359 -11.08 6.60 -10.03
CA GLU A 359 -11.46 6.68 -11.43
C GLU A 359 -10.73 7.86 -12.08
N TYR A 360 -10.05 7.59 -13.19
CA TYR A 360 -9.37 8.59 -14.02
C TYR A 360 -9.56 8.19 -15.49
N ASP A 361 -10.03 9.11 -16.32
CA ASP A 361 -10.38 8.85 -17.74
C ASP A 361 -11.24 7.59 -17.96
N GLY A 362 -12.22 7.37 -17.07
CA GLY A 362 -13.17 6.26 -17.15
C GLY A 362 -12.58 4.89 -16.80
N LYS A 363 -11.33 4.83 -16.32
CA LYS A 363 -10.66 3.60 -15.86
C LYS A 363 -10.33 3.70 -14.37
N MET A 364 -10.28 2.56 -13.70
CA MET A 364 -9.95 2.45 -12.28
C MET A 364 -8.47 2.17 -12.10
N TYR A 365 -7.80 3.01 -11.31
CA TYR A 365 -6.39 2.89 -10.97
C TYR A 365 -6.22 2.64 -9.47
N PRO A 366 -5.22 1.85 -9.03
CA PRO A 366 -4.87 1.76 -7.62
C PRO A 366 -4.61 3.15 -7.04
N ASN A 367 -5.21 3.45 -5.90
CA ASN A 367 -5.10 4.74 -5.21
C ASN A 367 -4.33 4.59 -3.90
N TYR A 368 -4.77 3.67 -3.04
CA TYR A 368 -4.11 3.36 -1.78
C TYR A 368 -4.09 1.86 -1.52
N ILE A 369 -2.96 1.35 -1.01
CA ILE A 369 -2.77 -0.04 -0.62
C ILE A 369 -2.22 -0.07 0.81
N TYR A 370 -2.97 -0.67 1.73
CA TYR A 370 -2.49 -1.11 3.03
C TYR A 370 -2.25 -2.62 2.96
N TYR A 371 -1.09 -3.08 3.41
CA TYR A 371 -0.76 -4.50 3.53
C TYR A 371 -0.04 -4.78 4.84
N GLU A 372 -0.64 -5.64 5.66
CA GLU A 372 -0.06 -6.14 6.90
C GLU A 372 0.15 -7.66 6.82
N THR A 373 1.33 -8.11 7.23
CA THR A 373 1.71 -9.53 7.27
C THR A 373 2.67 -9.78 8.44
N PRO A 374 2.54 -10.91 9.18
CA PRO A 374 3.55 -11.30 10.12
C PRO A 374 4.82 -11.69 9.36
N LYS A 375 5.96 -11.52 10.03
CA LYS A 375 7.28 -11.78 9.47
C LYS A 375 7.94 -12.90 10.25
N LEU A 376 8.60 -13.79 9.52
CA LEU A 376 9.39 -14.87 10.12
C LEU A 376 10.75 -14.31 10.55
N VAL A 377 10.74 -13.57 11.65
CA VAL A 377 11.93 -13.09 12.36
C VAL A 377 11.89 -13.76 13.72
N ASN A 378 12.29 -15.03 13.79
CA ASN A 378 12.15 -15.80 15.03
C ASN A 378 13.21 -15.34 16.03
N THR A 379 12.89 -14.33 16.85
CA THR A 379 13.75 -13.85 17.92
C THR A 379 13.52 -14.70 19.17
N GLY A 380 14.15 -15.88 19.17
CA GLY A 380 14.60 -16.52 20.39
C GLY A 380 16.11 -16.57 20.30
N ASP A 381 16.82 -16.12 21.34
CA ASP A 381 18.26 -16.34 21.43
C ASP A 381 18.51 -17.85 21.27
N ARG A 382 19.04 -18.23 20.10
CA ARG A 382 19.69 -19.53 19.83
C ARG A 382 21.20 -19.34 19.64
N SER A 383 21.73 -18.15 19.98
CA SER A 383 23.16 -17.84 19.91
C SER A 383 23.95 -18.57 20.98
N SER A 384 23.29 -18.92 22.09
CA SER A 384 23.61 -20.11 22.87
C SER A 384 22.71 -21.25 22.39
N ASP A 385 23.18 -22.50 22.39
CA ASP A 385 22.38 -23.68 22.04
C ASP A 385 21.15 -23.93 22.97
N ARG A 386 20.74 -22.94 23.78
CA ARG A 386 19.55 -22.95 24.64
C ARG A 386 18.53 -21.92 24.15
N VAL A 387 17.33 -22.41 23.83
CA VAL A 387 16.12 -21.59 23.74
C VAL A 387 15.82 -21.04 25.14
N LYS A 388 15.88 -19.72 25.31
CA LYS A 388 15.43 -19.09 26.57
C LYS A 388 13.98 -19.46 26.84
N THR A 389 13.69 -19.99 28.02
CA THR A 389 12.33 -20.36 28.44
C THR A 389 11.60 -19.17 29.07
N GLU A 390 10.27 -19.23 29.17
CA GLU A 390 9.43 -18.18 29.81
C GLU A 390 9.88 -17.83 31.24
N ALA A 391 10.62 -18.72 31.90
CA ALA A 391 11.14 -18.52 33.26
C ALA A 391 12.49 -17.76 33.32
N GLU A 392 13.11 -17.43 32.17
CA GLU A 392 14.43 -16.80 32.13
C GLU A 392 14.35 -15.26 32.13
N PRO A 393 15.22 -14.57 32.90
CA PRO A 393 15.27 -13.11 32.92
C PRO A 393 15.53 -12.52 31.54
N GLY A 394 14.69 -11.55 31.13
CA GLY A 394 14.78 -10.89 29.82
C GLY A 394 14.11 -11.66 28.66
N PHE A 395 13.42 -12.77 28.94
CA PHE A 395 12.47 -13.34 28.00
C PHE A 395 11.21 -12.48 27.97
N ASP A 396 10.89 -11.92 26.81
CA ASP A 396 9.57 -11.35 26.57
C ASP A 396 9.01 -11.83 25.23
N LYS A 397 7.90 -12.56 25.33
CA LYS A 397 7.15 -13.08 24.18
C LYS A 397 6.66 -11.97 23.25
N ASP A 398 6.39 -10.79 23.78
CA ASP A 398 5.87 -9.67 23.00
C ASP A 398 6.94 -9.00 22.12
N GLU A 399 8.21 -9.33 22.34
CA GLU A 399 9.35 -8.91 21.50
C GLU A 399 9.75 -9.96 20.44
N GLN A 400 9.14 -11.16 20.48
CA GLN A 400 9.54 -12.29 19.64
C GLN A 400 8.99 -12.27 18.21
N TYR A 401 7.81 -11.68 18.04
CA TYR A 401 7.05 -11.78 16.80
C TYR A 401 6.96 -10.42 16.14
N TYR A 402 7.27 -10.41 14.85
CA TYR A 402 7.32 -9.20 14.05
C TYR A 402 6.17 -9.15 13.05
N TYR A 403 5.71 -7.93 12.80
CA TYR A 403 4.73 -7.59 11.79
C TYR A 403 5.33 -6.54 10.88
N THR A 404 5.02 -6.67 9.60
CA THR A 404 5.32 -5.67 8.59
C THR A 404 4.02 -5.03 8.15
N ILE A 405 4.03 -3.69 8.06
CA ILE A 405 2.97 -2.88 7.48
C ILE A 405 3.57 -2.14 6.29
N GLN A 406 2.92 -2.23 5.13
CA GLN A 406 3.24 -1.47 3.92
C GLN A 406 2.03 -0.63 3.53
N GLU A 407 2.24 0.67 3.41
CA GLU A 407 1.24 1.63 2.98
C GLU A 407 1.73 2.32 1.73
N ILE A 408 0.95 2.25 0.66
CA ILE A 408 1.29 2.85 -0.64
C ILE A 408 0.18 3.79 -1.02
N LEU A 409 0.51 5.07 -1.24
CA LEU A 409 -0.40 6.08 -1.79
C LEU A 409 0.11 6.49 -3.16
N PHE A 410 -0.72 6.35 -4.19
CA PHE A 410 -0.43 6.85 -5.53
C PHE A 410 -0.91 8.29 -5.67
N SER A 411 -0.04 9.16 -6.22
CA SER A 411 -0.30 10.60 -6.35
C SER A 411 -0.52 11.05 -7.80
N ASP A 412 0.02 10.32 -8.77
CA ASP A 412 0.01 10.74 -10.17
C ASP A 412 -0.25 9.55 -11.09
N ILE A 413 -0.96 9.80 -12.19
CA ILE A 413 -1.15 8.86 -13.30
C ILE A 413 -0.66 9.56 -14.57
N ILE A 414 0.30 8.95 -15.26
CA ILE A 414 0.88 9.50 -16.49
C ILE A 414 0.58 8.53 -17.63
N GLN A 415 -0.15 9.01 -18.63
CA GLN A 415 -0.51 8.26 -19.84
C GLN A 415 0.19 8.77 -21.11
N ASP A 416 0.99 9.85 -20.99
CA ASP A 416 1.73 10.43 -22.11
C ASP A 416 2.79 9.44 -22.64
N PRO A 417 2.71 9.02 -23.92
CA PRO A 417 3.63 8.02 -24.46
C PRO A 417 5.10 8.47 -24.50
N GLU A 418 5.38 9.76 -24.68
CA GLU A 418 6.75 10.28 -24.71
C GLU A 418 7.37 10.21 -23.32
N LEU A 419 6.64 10.67 -22.30
CA LEU A 419 7.09 10.58 -20.91
C LEU A 419 7.26 9.12 -20.46
N ILE A 420 6.34 8.23 -20.84
CA ILE A 420 6.44 6.79 -20.54
C ILE A 420 7.71 6.19 -21.16
N ASN A 421 7.97 6.47 -22.44
CA ASN A 421 9.15 5.95 -23.13
C ASN A 421 10.44 6.52 -22.55
N GLN A 422 10.45 7.79 -22.17
CA GLN A 422 11.58 8.43 -21.50
C GLN A 422 11.88 7.74 -20.17
N GLU A 423 10.86 7.53 -19.32
CA GLU A 423 11.03 6.88 -18.01
C GLU A 423 11.54 5.44 -18.14
N LEU A 424 11.02 4.71 -19.13
CA LEU A 424 11.44 3.34 -19.42
C LEU A 424 12.91 3.23 -19.84
N GLN A 425 13.46 4.26 -20.49
CA GLN A 425 14.86 4.30 -20.95
C GLN A 425 15.82 4.84 -19.89
N GLN A 426 15.39 5.80 -19.07
CA GLN A 426 16.26 6.52 -18.13
C GLN A 426 16.47 5.77 -16.81
N ASN A 427 15.49 5.00 -16.36
CA ASN A 427 15.56 4.34 -15.05
C ASN A 427 16.21 2.96 -15.10
N ASN A 428 17.10 2.71 -14.15
CA ASN A 428 17.49 1.36 -13.78
C ASN A 428 16.44 0.77 -12.83
N TRP A 429 15.40 0.19 -13.42
CA TRP A 429 14.23 -0.37 -12.71
C TRP A 429 14.64 -1.34 -11.61
N SER A 430 14.45 -0.92 -10.36
CA SER A 430 14.65 -1.76 -9.19
C SER A 430 13.52 -1.56 -8.18
N ALA A 431 12.87 -2.66 -7.81
CA ALA A 431 11.82 -2.69 -6.80
C ALA A 431 12.37 -2.80 -5.35
N ASP A 432 13.69 -2.70 -5.17
CA ASP A 432 14.34 -2.95 -3.89
C ASP A 432 14.28 -1.74 -2.95
N ILE A 433 13.27 -1.76 -2.07
CA ILE A 433 13.05 -0.76 -1.02
C ILE A 433 14.09 -0.85 0.11
N PHE A 434 14.82 -1.97 0.22
CA PHE A 434 15.80 -2.21 1.29
C PHE A 434 17.20 -1.69 0.93
N SER A 435 17.43 -1.38 -0.35
CA SER A 435 18.67 -0.79 -0.84
C SER A 435 19.00 0.52 -0.12
N SER A 436 20.29 0.84 -0.02
CA SER A 436 20.74 2.12 0.54
C SER A 436 20.90 3.13 -0.60
N LYS A 437 20.25 4.29 -0.48
CA LYS A 437 20.44 5.45 -1.37
C LYS A 437 20.92 6.66 -0.57
N ALA A 438 21.56 7.61 -1.25
CA ALA A 438 21.94 8.88 -0.64
C ALA A 438 20.68 9.70 -0.30
N TYR A 439 20.66 10.34 0.86
CA TYR A 439 19.50 11.13 1.28
C TYR A 439 19.37 12.42 0.47
N ASN A 440 18.22 12.63 -0.15
CA ASN A 440 17.91 13.80 -0.96
C ASN A 440 16.89 14.71 -0.26
N GLU A 441 17.38 15.66 0.55
CA GLU A 441 16.52 16.53 1.37
C GLU A 441 15.56 17.39 0.54
N SER A 442 16.04 17.96 -0.57
CA SER A 442 15.24 18.85 -1.42
C SER A 442 14.09 18.11 -2.10
N PHE A 443 14.29 16.84 -2.46
CA PHE A 443 13.22 15.98 -2.96
C PHE A 443 12.14 15.78 -1.89
N TRP A 444 12.52 15.30 -0.70
CA TRP A 444 11.56 14.95 0.36
C TRP A 444 10.79 16.15 0.89
N LYS A 445 11.35 17.36 0.84
CA LYS A 445 10.63 18.59 1.18
C LYS A 445 9.44 18.87 0.25
N ASN A 446 9.57 18.51 -1.03
CA ASN A 446 8.59 18.83 -2.07
C ASN A 446 7.70 17.64 -2.45
N TYR A 447 8.08 16.41 -2.11
CA TYR A 447 7.30 15.22 -2.42
C TYR A 447 6.04 15.12 -1.54
N ASN A 448 4.96 14.55 -2.09
CA ASN A 448 3.74 14.25 -1.33
C ASN A 448 3.95 12.95 -0.55
N VAL A 449 3.80 13.03 0.77
CA VAL A 449 3.97 11.90 1.69
C VAL A 449 2.67 11.67 2.45
N LEU A 450 2.47 10.45 2.94
CA LEU A 450 1.36 10.18 3.87
C LEU A 450 1.59 10.94 5.17
N LEU A 451 0.57 11.67 5.61
CA LEU A 451 0.60 12.36 6.88
C LEU A 451 0.73 11.35 8.02
N GLU A 452 1.71 11.55 8.90
CA GLU A 452 1.89 10.75 10.09
C GLU A 452 0.72 10.92 11.07
N SER A 453 0.24 9.82 11.61
CA SER A 453 -0.55 9.81 12.85
C SER A 453 0.33 10.14 14.06
N LYS A 454 -0.28 10.46 15.20
CA LYS A 454 0.48 10.71 16.44
C LYS A 454 1.35 9.52 16.87
N GLU A 455 0.90 8.29 16.63
CA GLU A 455 1.69 7.09 16.90
C GLU A 455 2.92 7.02 15.98
N GLU A 456 2.76 7.40 14.71
CA GLU A 456 3.85 7.43 13.72
C GLU A 456 4.85 8.55 13.96
N GLU A 457 4.40 9.72 14.41
CA GLU A 457 5.31 10.80 14.81
C GLU A 457 6.18 10.35 16.00
N LYS A 458 5.56 9.73 17.01
CA LYS A 458 6.28 9.16 18.16
C LYS A 458 7.28 8.09 17.71
N LEU A 459 6.86 7.21 16.81
CA LEU A 459 7.71 6.22 16.16
C LEU A 459 8.96 6.87 15.56
N ILE A 460 8.79 7.88 14.71
CA ILE A 460 9.92 8.56 14.03
C ILE A 460 10.86 9.20 15.06
N GLN A 461 10.31 9.84 16.11
CA GLN A 461 11.10 10.43 17.18
C GLN A 461 11.90 9.38 17.96
N ASP A 462 11.29 8.26 18.32
CA ASP A 462 11.93 7.19 19.09
C ASP A 462 13.05 6.53 18.29
N LEU A 463 12.83 6.24 17.00
CA LEU A 463 13.86 5.72 16.11
C LEU A 463 15.01 6.71 15.91
N SER A 464 14.70 8.01 15.80
CA SER A 464 15.71 9.06 15.63
C SER A 464 16.57 9.27 16.88
N LYS A 465 15.99 9.19 18.08
CA LYS A 465 16.73 9.27 19.34
C LYS A 465 17.66 8.06 19.53
N ARG A 466 17.18 6.84 19.23
CA ARG A 466 18.01 5.64 19.33
C ARG A 466 19.18 5.69 18.36
N ALA A 467 18.92 6.14 17.14
CA ALA A 467 19.94 6.35 16.13
C ALA A 467 21.12 7.23 16.61
N SER A 468 20.84 8.33 17.32
CA SER A 468 21.89 9.19 17.87
C SER A 468 22.75 8.49 18.94
N LEU A 469 22.16 7.60 19.74
CA LEU A 469 22.88 6.87 20.78
C LEU A 469 23.90 5.85 20.24
N TYR A 470 23.79 5.44 18.96
CA TYR A 470 24.74 4.54 18.31
C TYR A 470 25.88 5.29 17.57
N LYS A 471 25.80 6.62 17.46
CA LYS A 471 26.87 7.44 16.88
C LYS A 471 27.92 7.86 17.90
N GLU A 472 27.55 7.86 19.18
CA GLU A 472 28.45 7.98 20.34
C GLU A 472 28.99 6.60 20.72
#